data_AF-A0A411LNP7-F1
#
_entry.id   AF-A0A411LNP7-F1
#
_cell.length_a   1.000
_cell.length_b   1.000
_cell.length_c   1.000
_cell.angle_alpha   90.00
_cell.angle_beta   90.00
_cell.angle_gamma   90.00
#
_symmetry.space_group_name_H-M   'P 1'
#
loop_
_entity.id
_entity.type
_entity.pdbx_description
1 polymer ?
#
loop_
_entity_poly.entity_id
_entity_poly.type
_entity_poly.pdbx_seq_one_letter_code
_entity_poly.pdbx_strand_id
1 'polypeptide(L)'
;MVFLHALGSSHREWDAVRASLPDATCIALDLPGFGERAEEGYADVATMADDLADQIRRHRLTGCILVGHSMGGKIATIVASRAAAGEAGLAGVVGVVLVAASPPSPEPMEEDRRQQMIGWVDNGSIEQEDAETFVDANTAEPLPKPWRDRAVADVCRSSREAWLGWLERGSLEDWSARVGRISIPALIVAGAEDGDLGEDAQRRLNLPHYGHAEIRSVEGAAHLIPYEQPEALARLIADHVATIAPSILPAEFVELLGSDRVSQRTRTAMLERTRPVPHRESDWSPEHRAIAASLIAHILPDVGADNDLASRVEMVVTEGKGDGWRFAALSCDAEAWVRGLATLDALAGGFVALGEGEQGDWLERIAAGQGGLADDGNHLSPEQMALWFQDVRAEVVRQWVSLPSTMAAIGYDGFAVGGDGPRKQGYSRTAANDVEAWQKIRETKA
;
A
#
# COMPACT_ATOMS: atom_id res chain seq x y z
N MET A 1 11.36 -0.66 -7.01
CA MET A 1 10.51 -1.88 -7.02
C MET A 1 11.40 -3.07 -6.74
N VAL A 2 10.92 -4.02 -5.93
CA VAL A 2 11.64 -5.26 -5.58
C VAL A 2 10.84 -6.43 -6.14
N PHE A 3 11.43 -7.24 -7.01
CA PHE A 3 10.77 -8.32 -7.73
C PHE A 3 11.17 -9.70 -7.19
N LEU A 4 10.19 -10.58 -7.00
CA LEU A 4 10.33 -11.94 -6.50
C LEU A 4 9.70 -12.92 -7.47
N HIS A 5 10.45 -13.95 -7.81
CA HIS A 5 10.09 -14.88 -8.88
C HIS A 5 9.18 -16.03 -8.44
N ALA A 6 8.57 -16.70 -9.42
CA ALA A 6 7.78 -17.93 -9.21
C ALA A 6 8.64 -19.16 -8.89
N LEU A 7 8.00 -20.24 -8.45
CA LEU A 7 8.63 -21.56 -8.32
C LEU A 7 9.29 -21.98 -9.64
N GLY A 8 10.53 -22.48 -9.59
CA GLY A 8 11.24 -22.95 -10.78
C GLY A 8 11.81 -21.83 -11.66
N SER A 9 11.77 -20.59 -11.20
CA SER A 9 12.19 -19.42 -11.98
C SER A 9 13.43 -18.74 -11.37
N SER A 10 13.76 -17.56 -11.87
CA SER A 10 14.83 -16.69 -11.36
C SER A 10 14.49 -15.21 -11.57
N HIS A 11 15.33 -14.32 -11.07
CA HIS A 11 15.27 -12.88 -11.31
C HIS A 11 15.13 -12.51 -12.80
N ARG A 12 15.58 -13.39 -13.71
CA ARG A 12 15.55 -13.19 -15.16
C ARG A 12 14.15 -13.21 -15.76
N GLU A 13 13.15 -13.75 -15.05
CA GLU A 13 11.75 -13.66 -15.50
C GLU A 13 11.28 -12.21 -15.63
N TRP A 14 11.87 -11.31 -14.86
CA TRP A 14 11.51 -9.91 -14.82
C TRP A 14 12.23 -9.06 -15.86
N ASP A 15 13.14 -9.61 -16.65
CA ASP A 15 13.99 -8.82 -17.56
C ASP A 15 13.17 -8.01 -18.58
N ALA A 16 12.18 -8.64 -19.22
CA ALA A 16 11.33 -7.98 -20.21
C ALA A 16 10.40 -6.94 -19.57
N VAL A 17 9.85 -7.25 -18.39
CA VAL A 17 9.03 -6.31 -17.61
C VAL A 17 9.86 -5.08 -17.19
N ARG A 18 11.08 -5.29 -16.70
CA ARG A 18 12.00 -4.23 -16.27
C ARG A 18 12.46 -3.35 -17.43
N ALA A 19 12.69 -3.95 -18.60
CA ALA A 19 13.01 -3.20 -19.82
C ALA A 19 11.87 -2.23 -20.22
N SER A 20 10.62 -2.57 -19.85
CA SER A 20 9.43 -1.75 -20.05
C SER A 20 9.16 -0.75 -18.91
N LEU A 21 10.04 -0.67 -17.90
CA LEU A 21 9.96 0.23 -16.74
C LEU A 21 11.26 1.07 -16.59
N PRO A 22 11.67 1.84 -17.62
CA PRO A 22 13.00 2.46 -17.67
C PRO A 22 13.23 3.54 -16.59
N ASP A 23 12.17 4.19 -16.12
CA ASP A 23 12.27 5.28 -15.14
C ASP A 23 12.28 4.77 -13.69
N ALA A 24 12.14 3.47 -13.48
CA ALA A 24 12.04 2.88 -12.16
C ALA A 24 13.30 2.10 -11.77
N THR A 25 13.75 2.29 -10.53
CA THR A 25 14.82 1.44 -9.96
C THR A 25 14.25 0.07 -9.61
N CYS A 26 14.71 -0.96 -10.34
CA CYS A 26 14.23 -2.33 -10.23
C CYS A 26 15.30 -3.25 -9.65
N ILE A 27 15.00 -3.89 -8.52
CA ILE A 27 15.83 -4.91 -7.90
C ILE A 27 15.10 -6.24 -8.05
N ALA A 28 15.57 -7.13 -8.92
CA ALA A 28 15.03 -8.49 -9.03
C ALA A 28 15.91 -9.44 -8.23
N LEU A 29 15.29 -10.20 -7.33
CA LEU A 29 15.98 -11.08 -6.38
C LEU A 29 15.77 -12.54 -6.75
N ASP A 30 16.80 -13.34 -6.57
CA ASP A 30 16.67 -14.80 -6.52
C ASP A 30 16.31 -15.22 -5.09
N LEU A 31 15.35 -16.13 -4.97
CA LEU A 31 14.96 -16.77 -3.72
C LEU A 31 15.91 -17.96 -3.44
N PRO A 32 16.16 -18.31 -2.15
CA PRO A 32 17.01 -19.44 -1.79
C PRO A 32 16.60 -20.72 -2.53
N GLY A 33 17.58 -21.40 -3.14
CA GLY A 33 17.35 -22.65 -3.88
C GLY A 33 16.96 -22.47 -5.34
N PHE A 34 16.91 -21.24 -5.85
CA PHE A 34 16.58 -20.92 -7.23
C PHE A 34 17.57 -19.91 -7.82
N GLY A 35 17.53 -19.72 -9.13
CA GLY A 35 18.31 -18.65 -9.75
C GLY A 35 19.82 -18.80 -9.55
N GLU A 36 20.49 -17.71 -9.21
CA GLU A 36 21.91 -17.69 -8.81
C GLU A 36 22.15 -18.23 -7.40
N ARG A 37 21.08 -18.48 -6.62
CA ARG A 37 21.09 -19.00 -5.25
C ARG A 37 20.66 -20.47 -5.18
N ALA A 38 20.74 -21.19 -6.29
CA ALA A 38 20.36 -22.60 -6.39
C ALA A 38 21.03 -23.48 -5.33
N GLU A 39 22.31 -23.22 -5.02
CA GLU A 39 23.10 -24.00 -4.07
C GLU A 39 22.72 -23.76 -2.59
N GLU A 40 21.84 -22.80 -2.28
CA GLU A 40 21.42 -22.51 -0.90
C GLU A 40 20.41 -23.53 -0.35
N GLY A 41 19.79 -24.35 -1.22
CA GLY A 41 18.83 -25.37 -0.82
C GLY A 41 17.49 -24.80 -0.34
N TYR A 42 16.77 -25.58 0.48
CA TYR A 42 15.44 -25.20 0.97
C TYR A 42 15.50 -24.13 2.08
N ALA A 43 14.72 -23.07 1.89
CA ALA A 43 14.28 -22.16 2.95
C ALA A 43 12.75 -22.24 3.07
N ASP A 44 12.23 -22.28 4.30
CA ASP A 44 10.78 -22.20 4.52
C ASP A 44 10.23 -20.80 4.24
N VAL A 45 8.90 -20.67 4.20
CA VAL A 45 8.22 -19.40 3.87
C VAL A 45 8.62 -18.29 4.85
N ALA A 46 8.76 -18.63 6.14
CA ALA A 46 9.18 -17.68 7.17
C ALA A 46 10.60 -17.16 6.89
N THR A 47 11.54 -18.04 6.58
CA THR A 47 12.94 -17.72 6.27
C THR A 47 13.05 -16.88 5.00
N MET A 48 12.28 -17.20 3.95
CA MET A 48 12.23 -16.39 2.74
C MET A 48 11.66 -14.98 2.99
N ALA A 49 10.64 -14.86 3.83
CA ALA A 49 10.10 -13.55 4.23
C ALA A 49 11.09 -12.75 5.10
N ASP A 50 11.84 -13.42 5.97
CA ASP A 50 12.91 -12.80 6.75
C ASP A 50 14.04 -12.31 5.85
N ASP A 51 14.47 -13.10 4.86
CA ASP A 51 15.49 -12.70 3.89
C ASP A 51 15.03 -11.47 3.09
N LEU A 52 13.80 -11.44 2.57
CA LEU A 52 13.26 -10.26 1.88
C LEU A 52 13.24 -9.02 2.79
N ALA A 53 12.77 -9.16 4.04
CA ALA A 53 12.77 -8.07 5.00
C ALA A 53 14.20 -7.55 5.26
N ASP A 54 15.18 -8.44 5.33
CA ASP A 54 16.58 -8.09 5.49
C ASP A 54 17.18 -7.45 4.24
N GLN A 55 16.79 -7.85 3.03
CA GLN A 55 17.17 -7.17 1.79
C GLN A 55 16.67 -5.71 1.80
N ILE A 56 15.40 -5.49 2.18
CA ILE A 56 14.81 -4.14 2.29
C ILE A 56 15.62 -3.28 3.28
N ARG A 57 15.96 -3.83 4.44
CA ARG A 57 16.79 -3.14 5.45
C ARG A 57 18.20 -2.85 4.95
N ARG A 58 18.86 -3.85 4.37
CA ARG A 58 20.25 -3.75 3.87
C ARG A 58 20.38 -2.70 2.76
N HIS A 59 19.40 -2.62 1.88
CA HIS A 59 19.34 -1.62 0.82
C HIS A 59 18.76 -0.26 1.26
N ARG A 60 18.30 -0.13 2.52
CA ARG A 60 17.68 1.09 3.08
C ARG A 60 16.56 1.63 2.18
N LEU A 61 15.71 0.74 1.68
CA LEU A 61 14.64 1.13 0.75
C LEU A 61 13.57 1.92 1.51
N THR A 62 13.38 3.18 1.12
CA THR A 62 12.50 4.14 1.81
C THR A 62 11.19 4.44 1.08
N GLY A 63 10.98 3.85 -0.09
CA GLY A 63 9.76 3.98 -0.90
C GLY A 63 9.70 2.87 -1.95
N CYS A 64 9.56 1.63 -1.51
CA CYS A 64 9.55 0.47 -2.39
C CYS A 64 8.16 -0.19 -2.49
N ILE A 65 7.90 -0.72 -3.68
CA ILE A 65 6.79 -1.59 -3.99
C ILE A 65 7.35 -2.99 -4.19
N LEU A 66 6.73 -3.97 -3.53
CA LEU A 66 7.07 -5.39 -3.67
C LEU A 66 6.28 -5.97 -4.83
N VAL A 67 6.92 -6.64 -5.76
CA VAL A 67 6.28 -7.32 -6.89
C VAL A 67 6.59 -8.81 -6.74
N GLY A 68 5.57 -9.63 -6.57
CA GLY A 68 5.75 -11.07 -6.33
C GLY A 68 4.93 -11.91 -7.28
N HIS A 69 5.57 -12.83 -7.99
CA HIS A 69 4.92 -13.83 -8.84
C HIS A 69 4.76 -15.15 -8.10
N SER A 70 3.55 -15.73 -8.10
CA SER A 70 3.28 -17.08 -7.56
C SER A 70 3.84 -17.23 -6.13
N MET A 71 4.80 -18.14 -5.91
CA MET A 71 5.57 -18.28 -4.65
C MET A 71 6.08 -16.95 -4.08
N GLY A 72 6.70 -16.11 -4.91
CA GLY A 72 7.17 -14.77 -4.52
C GLY A 72 6.03 -13.85 -4.06
N GLY A 73 4.81 -14.05 -4.57
CA GLY A 73 3.60 -13.35 -4.14
C GLY A 73 3.19 -13.67 -2.69
N LYS A 74 3.27 -14.94 -2.26
CA LYS A 74 3.06 -15.33 -0.85
C LYS A 74 4.07 -14.61 0.06
N ILE A 75 5.35 -14.62 -0.32
CA ILE A 75 6.42 -13.96 0.44
C ILE A 75 6.21 -12.44 0.52
N ALA A 76 5.90 -11.79 -0.61
CA ALA A 76 5.61 -10.35 -0.66
C ALA A 76 4.43 -9.98 0.25
N THR A 77 3.37 -10.78 0.25
CA THR A 77 2.18 -10.58 1.10
C THR A 77 2.53 -10.64 2.59
N ILE A 78 3.36 -11.60 3.00
CA ILE A 78 3.78 -11.74 4.40
C ILE A 78 4.62 -10.53 4.83
N VAL A 79 5.56 -10.09 4.01
CA VAL A 79 6.39 -8.91 4.32
C VAL A 79 5.55 -7.62 4.31
N ALA A 80 4.58 -7.50 3.41
CA ALA A 80 3.63 -6.38 3.41
C ALA A 80 2.79 -6.33 4.71
N SER A 81 2.34 -7.48 5.22
CA SER A 81 1.63 -7.56 6.52
C SER A 81 2.52 -7.11 7.67
N ARG A 82 3.79 -7.53 7.71
CA ARG A 82 4.76 -7.08 8.71
C ARG A 82 5.04 -5.58 8.63
N ALA A 83 5.16 -5.04 7.42
CA ALA A 83 5.32 -3.62 7.19
C ALA A 83 4.10 -2.81 7.69
N ALA A 84 2.89 -3.28 7.39
CA ALA A 84 1.65 -2.69 7.90
C ALA A 84 1.59 -2.75 9.43
N ALA A 85 2.05 -3.85 10.03
CA ALA A 85 2.17 -4.03 11.48
C ALA A 85 3.29 -3.20 12.13
N GLY A 86 3.98 -2.32 11.39
CA GLY A 86 4.99 -1.42 11.93
C GLY A 86 6.31 -2.09 12.29
N GLU A 87 6.66 -3.19 11.64
CA GLU A 87 7.96 -3.85 11.85
C GLU A 87 9.15 -2.92 11.53
N ALA A 88 10.19 -3.02 12.35
CA ALA A 88 11.35 -2.15 12.22
C ALA A 88 12.08 -2.31 10.89
N GLY A 89 12.35 -1.18 10.22
CA GLY A 89 13.04 -1.13 8.93
C GLY A 89 12.17 -1.43 7.70
N LEU A 90 10.86 -1.68 7.87
CA LEU A 90 9.94 -1.94 6.75
C LEU A 90 8.98 -0.78 6.44
N ALA A 91 9.18 0.38 7.07
CA ALA A 91 8.35 1.57 6.87
C ALA A 91 8.35 2.10 5.41
N GLY A 92 9.38 1.76 4.63
CA GLY A 92 9.47 2.11 3.22
C GLY A 92 8.64 1.24 2.27
N VAL A 93 7.98 0.18 2.76
CA VAL A 93 7.09 -0.64 1.91
C VAL A 93 5.77 0.09 1.72
N VAL A 94 5.55 0.62 0.51
CA VAL A 94 4.42 1.51 0.22
C VAL A 94 3.32 0.85 -0.62
N GLY A 95 3.61 -0.27 -1.29
CA GLY A 95 2.66 -0.99 -2.13
C GLY A 95 3.08 -2.43 -2.40
N VAL A 96 2.15 -3.22 -2.95
CA VAL A 96 2.43 -4.58 -3.44
C VAL A 96 1.76 -4.84 -4.79
N VAL A 97 2.45 -5.54 -5.67
CA VAL A 97 1.89 -6.11 -6.89
C VAL A 97 1.99 -7.63 -6.79
N LEU A 98 0.85 -8.30 -6.85
CA LEU A 98 0.75 -9.75 -6.81
C LEU A 98 0.44 -10.24 -8.23
N VAL A 99 1.34 -11.03 -8.82
CA VAL A 99 1.21 -11.56 -10.17
C VAL A 99 0.93 -13.05 -10.05
N ALA A 100 -0.26 -13.52 -10.46
CA ALA A 100 -0.70 -14.92 -10.31
C ALA A 100 -0.27 -15.53 -8.95
N ALA A 101 -0.44 -14.78 -7.87
CA ALA A 101 0.24 -15.05 -6.61
C ALA A 101 -0.32 -16.28 -5.89
N SER A 102 0.57 -17.08 -5.31
CA SER A 102 0.20 -18.07 -4.31
C SER A 102 -0.41 -17.35 -3.11
N PRO A 103 -1.62 -17.74 -2.66
CA PRO A 103 -2.29 -17.04 -1.58
C PRO A 103 -1.62 -17.30 -0.24
N PRO A 104 -1.86 -16.50 0.82
CA PRO A 104 -1.41 -16.83 2.17
C PRO A 104 -1.92 -18.17 2.69
N SER A 105 -3.06 -18.65 2.21
CA SER A 105 -3.60 -19.98 2.51
C SER A 105 -2.81 -21.09 1.79
N PRO A 106 -3.11 -22.38 2.05
CA PRO A 106 -2.63 -23.47 1.21
C PRO A 106 -3.06 -23.25 -0.26
N GLU A 107 -2.18 -23.62 -1.19
CA GLU A 107 -2.46 -23.49 -2.63
C GLU A 107 -3.56 -24.46 -3.08
N PRO A 108 -4.46 -24.04 -3.97
CA PRO A 108 -5.50 -24.89 -4.55
C PRO A 108 -4.94 -25.80 -5.66
N MET A 109 -3.81 -26.45 -5.42
CA MET A 109 -3.17 -27.36 -6.38
C MET A 109 -3.65 -28.80 -6.16
N GLU A 110 -4.09 -29.45 -7.24
CA GLU A 110 -4.49 -30.86 -7.24
C GLU A 110 -3.35 -31.78 -6.79
N GLU A 111 -3.69 -32.78 -5.97
CA GLU A 111 -2.68 -33.63 -5.32
C GLU A 111 -1.93 -34.52 -6.32
N ASP A 112 -2.60 -35.01 -7.35
CA ASP A 112 -1.93 -35.81 -8.40
C ASP A 112 -0.89 -34.98 -9.15
N ARG A 113 -1.19 -33.70 -9.45
CA ARG A 113 -0.24 -32.74 -10.05
C ARG A 113 0.94 -32.49 -9.11
N ARG A 114 0.68 -32.31 -7.81
CA ARG A 114 1.74 -32.15 -6.80
C ARG A 114 2.67 -33.36 -6.75
N GLN A 115 2.11 -34.57 -6.67
CA GLN A 115 2.90 -35.81 -6.60
C GLN A 115 3.71 -36.04 -7.87
N GLN A 116 3.15 -35.71 -9.04
CA GLN A 116 3.91 -35.73 -10.30
C GLN A 116 5.12 -34.79 -10.23
N MET A 117 4.92 -33.54 -9.81
CA MET A 117 6.01 -32.55 -9.70
C MET A 117 7.06 -32.94 -8.66
N ILE A 118 6.66 -33.60 -7.57
CA ILE A 118 7.59 -34.16 -6.57
C ILE A 118 8.47 -35.25 -7.20
N GLY A 119 7.91 -36.11 -8.05
CA GLY A 119 8.63 -37.20 -8.71
C GLY A 119 9.69 -36.74 -9.73
N TRP A 120 9.59 -35.52 -10.27
CA TRP A 120 10.56 -34.99 -11.25
C TRP A 120 12.01 -34.88 -10.73
N VAL A 121 12.20 -34.94 -9.41
CA VAL A 121 13.54 -34.89 -8.79
C VAL A 121 13.97 -36.24 -8.20
N ASP A 122 13.30 -37.34 -8.55
CA ASP A 122 13.66 -38.70 -8.11
C ASP A 122 15.07 -39.09 -8.56
N ASN A 123 15.48 -38.63 -9.75
CA ASN A 123 16.82 -38.83 -10.31
C ASN A 123 17.84 -37.76 -9.86
N GLY A 124 17.47 -36.90 -8.91
CA GLY A 124 18.36 -35.90 -8.29
C GLY A 124 18.13 -34.46 -8.75
N SER A 125 17.73 -34.23 -10.00
CA SER A 125 17.41 -32.90 -10.56
C SER A 125 16.27 -33.01 -11.56
N ILE A 126 15.58 -31.90 -11.81
CA ILE A 126 14.49 -31.85 -12.80
C ILE A 126 15.10 -32.02 -14.20
N GLU A 127 14.63 -33.05 -14.91
CA GLU A 127 15.08 -33.33 -16.27
C GLU A 127 14.48 -32.33 -17.28
N GLN A 128 15.15 -32.19 -18.42
CA GLN A 128 14.76 -31.23 -19.46
C GLN A 128 13.31 -31.42 -19.93
N GLU A 129 12.85 -32.67 -20.11
CA GLU A 129 11.49 -32.97 -20.59
C GLU A 129 10.42 -32.59 -19.56
N ASP A 130 10.69 -32.81 -18.28
CA ASP A 130 9.80 -32.40 -17.18
C ASP A 130 9.74 -30.88 -17.05
N ALA A 131 10.89 -30.20 -17.18
CA ALA A 131 10.96 -28.74 -17.17
C ALA A 131 10.23 -28.11 -18.36
N GLU A 132 10.34 -28.71 -19.55
CA GLU A 132 9.58 -28.31 -20.74
C GLU A 132 8.07 -28.49 -20.53
N THR A 133 7.66 -29.63 -19.98
CA THR A 133 6.26 -29.90 -19.62
C THR A 133 5.75 -28.86 -18.62
N PHE A 134 6.54 -28.54 -17.60
CA PHE A 134 6.18 -27.53 -16.60
C PHE A 134 5.99 -26.14 -17.22
N VAL A 135 6.93 -25.68 -18.04
CA VAL A 135 6.84 -24.35 -18.67
C VAL A 135 5.64 -24.27 -19.60
N ASP A 136 5.49 -25.25 -20.50
CA ASP A 136 4.44 -25.22 -21.53
C ASP A 136 3.04 -25.35 -20.91
N ALA A 137 2.89 -26.11 -19.82
CA ALA A 137 1.61 -26.24 -19.11
C ALA A 137 1.18 -24.99 -18.33
N ASN A 138 2.10 -24.02 -18.13
CA ASN A 138 1.85 -22.79 -17.38
C ASN A 138 1.75 -21.56 -18.30
N THR A 139 1.68 -21.75 -19.63
CA THR A 139 1.57 -20.68 -20.64
C THR A 139 0.32 -20.88 -21.50
N ALA A 140 -0.33 -19.79 -21.90
CA ALA A 140 -1.51 -19.79 -22.76
C ALA A 140 -1.16 -20.25 -24.19
N GLU A 141 0.01 -19.80 -24.68
CA GLU A 141 0.60 -20.21 -25.95
C GLU A 141 2.10 -20.53 -25.75
N PRO A 142 2.69 -21.43 -26.57
CA PRO A 142 4.11 -21.75 -26.46
C PRO A 142 4.99 -20.49 -26.56
N LEU A 143 5.84 -20.28 -25.55
CA LEU A 143 6.75 -19.14 -25.52
C LEU A 143 7.71 -19.15 -26.73
N PRO A 144 8.12 -17.96 -27.23
CA PRO A 144 9.17 -17.89 -28.23
C PRO A 144 10.45 -18.58 -27.73
N LYS A 145 11.10 -19.33 -28.60
CA LYS A 145 12.20 -20.24 -28.25
C LYS A 145 13.25 -19.66 -27.27
N PRO A 146 13.79 -18.44 -27.46
CA PRO A 146 14.78 -17.90 -26.52
C PRO A 146 14.27 -17.72 -25.09
N TRP A 147 12.99 -17.38 -24.92
CA TRP A 147 12.34 -17.21 -23.63
C TRP A 147 11.96 -18.57 -23.03
N ARG A 148 11.43 -19.49 -23.85
CA ARG A 148 11.16 -20.87 -23.42
C ARG A 148 12.42 -21.55 -22.93
N ASP A 149 13.50 -21.53 -23.73
CA ASP A 149 14.77 -22.17 -23.39
C ASP A 149 15.34 -21.61 -22.07
N ARG A 150 15.14 -20.31 -21.81
CA ARG A 150 15.55 -19.67 -20.55
C ARG A 150 14.71 -20.15 -19.37
N ALA A 151 13.38 -20.13 -19.49
CA ALA A 151 12.48 -20.57 -18.43
C ALA A 151 12.75 -22.04 -18.07
N VAL A 152 12.91 -22.90 -19.08
CA VAL A 152 13.24 -24.32 -18.89
C VAL A 152 14.60 -24.49 -18.19
N ALA A 153 15.62 -23.72 -18.58
CA ALA A 153 16.92 -23.77 -17.94
C ALA A 153 16.90 -23.30 -16.47
N ASP A 154 16.00 -22.37 -16.11
CA ASP A 154 15.81 -21.96 -14.72
C ASP A 154 15.12 -23.06 -13.90
N VAL A 155 14.12 -23.76 -14.47
CA VAL A 155 13.47 -24.91 -13.83
C VAL A 155 14.49 -26.01 -13.55
N CYS A 156 15.26 -26.43 -14.56
CA CYS A 156 16.32 -27.43 -14.39
C CYS A 156 17.40 -27.02 -13.37
N ARG A 157 17.63 -25.72 -13.16
CA ARG A 157 18.61 -25.20 -12.20
C ARG A 157 18.08 -25.17 -10.76
N SER A 158 16.78 -25.39 -10.54
CA SER A 158 16.21 -25.40 -9.20
C SER A 158 16.87 -26.46 -8.32
N SER A 159 17.20 -26.11 -7.07
CA SER A 159 17.65 -27.12 -6.11
C SER A 159 16.53 -28.12 -5.85
N ARG A 160 16.92 -29.40 -5.77
CA ARG A 160 16.02 -30.49 -5.37
C ARG A 160 15.37 -30.22 -4.02
N GLU A 161 16.16 -29.79 -3.04
CA GLU A 161 15.69 -29.48 -1.69
C GLU A 161 14.64 -28.37 -1.73
N ALA A 162 14.88 -27.30 -2.48
CA ALA A 162 13.98 -26.16 -2.56
C ALA A 162 12.67 -26.51 -3.31
N TRP A 163 12.78 -27.25 -4.41
CA TRP A 163 11.63 -27.75 -5.17
C TRP A 163 10.73 -28.63 -4.29
N LEU A 164 11.31 -29.65 -3.65
CA LEU A 164 10.57 -30.52 -2.72
C LEU A 164 10.01 -29.72 -1.55
N GLY A 165 10.80 -28.83 -0.97
CA GLY A 165 10.38 -28.10 0.22
C GLY A 165 9.22 -27.15 -0.05
N TRP A 166 9.12 -26.54 -1.23
CA TRP A 166 7.93 -25.80 -1.60
C TRP A 166 6.71 -26.72 -1.78
N LEU A 167 6.84 -27.80 -2.56
CA LEU A 167 5.72 -28.68 -2.90
C LEU A 167 5.19 -29.49 -1.71
N GLU A 168 6.07 -29.94 -0.81
CA GLU A 168 5.72 -30.74 0.37
C GLU A 168 5.33 -29.90 1.58
N ARG A 169 5.78 -28.63 1.66
CA ARG A 169 5.61 -27.79 2.85
C ARG A 169 5.14 -26.37 2.52
N GLY A 170 5.96 -25.57 1.82
CA GLY A 170 5.69 -24.13 1.66
C GLY A 170 4.34 -23.78 1.01
N SER A 171 3.95 -24.52 -0.02
CA SER A 171 2.64 -24.38 -0.69
C SER A 171 1.46 -24.82 0.19
N LEU A 172 1.70 -25.62 1.23
CA LEU A 172 0.71 -26.11 2.19
C LEU A 172 0.62 -25.25 3.47
N GLU A 173 1.56 -24.33 3.69
CA GLU A 173 1.53 -23.46 4.86
C GLU A 173 0.37 -22.48 4.81
N ASP A 174 -0.39 -22.38 5.91
CA ASP A 174 -1.47 -21.41 6.08
C ASP A 174 -1.03 -20.21 6.93
N TRP A 175 -0.84 -19.09 6.25
CA TRP A 175 -0.49 -17.79 6.82
C TRP A 175 -1.70 -16.84 6.91
N SER A 176 -2.88 -17.25 6.45
CA SER A 176 -4.04 -16.37 6.27
C SER A 176 -4.43 -15.62 7.55
N ALA A 177 -4.50 -16.33 8.67
CA ALA A 177 -4.83 -15.75 9.98
C ALA A 177 -3.76 -14.79 10.49
N ARG A 178 -2.47 -15.07 10.23
CA ARG A 178 -1.34 -14.24 10.68
C ARG A 178 -1.19 -13.00 9.81
N VAL A 179 -1.44 -13.12 8.51
CA VAL A 179 -1.42 -12.01 7.54
C VAL A 179 -2.55 -11.03 7.82
N GLY A 180 -3.76 -11.55 8.08
CA GLY A 180 -4.94 -10.74 8.38
C GLY A 180 -5.32 -9.81 7.23
N ARG A 181 -5.80 -8.60 7.56
CA ARG A 181 -6.12 -7.54 6.61
C ARG A 181 -5.01 -6.49 6.59
N ILE A 182 -4.44 -6.25 5.42
CA ILE A 182 -3.33 -5.36 5.13
C ILE A 182 -3.87 -4.03 4.60
N SER A 183 -3.40 -2.91 5.14
CA SER A 183 -3.77 -1.55 4.70
C SER A 183 -2.91 -1.01 3.56
N ILE A 184 -1.79 -1.68 3.26
CA ILE A 184 -0.95 -1.38 2.10
C ILE A 184 -1.74 -1.61 0.80
N PRO A 185 -1.77 -0.64 -0.13
CA PRO A 185 -2.42 -0.82 -1.43
C PRO A 185 -1.81 -1.97 -2.23
N ALA A 186 -2.68 -2.73 -2.89
CA ALA A 186 -2.29 -3.83 -3.73
C ALA A 186 -2.85 -3.72 -5.15
N LEU A 187 -2.05 -4.12 -6.13
CA LEU A 187 -2.53 -4.53 -7.44
C LEU A 187 -2.40 -6.06 -7.52
N ILE A 188 -3.49 -6.73 -7.86
CA ILE A 188 -3.54 -8.18 -8.07
C ILE A 188 -3.75 -8.42 -9.57
N VAL A 189 -2.82 -9.12 -10.19
CA VAL A 189 -2.82 -9.40 -11.62
C VAL A 189 -2.99 -10.91 -11.81
N ALA A 190 -4.01 -11.31 -12.55
CA ALA A 190 -4.22 -12.68 -12.98
C ALA A 190 -3.99 -12.82 -14.50
N GLY A 191 -3.56 -13.99 -14.94
CA GLY A 191 -3.66 -14.36 -16.35
C GLY A 191 -5.10 -14.76 -16.66
N ALA A 192 -5.65 -14.32 -17.78
CA ALA A 192 -7.03 -14.68 -18.16
C ALA A 192 -7.16 -16.18 -18.48
N GLU A 193 -6.06 -16.82 -18.88
CA GLU A 193 -5.95 -18.23 -19.22
C GLU A 193 -5.29 -19.07 -18.11
N ASP A 194 -5.03 -18.50 -16.93
CA ASP A 194 -4.45 -19.23 -15.80
C ASP A 194 -5.48 -20.14 -15.13
N GLY A 195 -5.04 -21.32 -14.69
CA GLY A 195 -5.87 -22.35 -14.07
C GLY A 195 -6.08 -22.08 -12.58
N ASP A 196 -5.39 -22.87 -11.75
CA ASP A 196 -5.60 -22.92 -10.28
C ASP A 196 -5.38 -21.56 -9.58
N LEU A 197 -4.60 -20.67 -10.19
CA LEU A 197 -4.27 -19.33 -9.68
C LEU A 197 -4.81 -18.19 -10.54
N GLY A 198 -5.77 -18.46 -11.42
CA GLY A 198 -6.46 -17.45 -12.24
C GLY A 198 -7.34 -16.46 -11.45
N GLU A 199 -8.06 -15.60 -12.16
CA GLU A 199 -8.77 -14.44 -11.57
C GLU A 199 -9.69 -14.83 -10.40
N ASP A 200 -10.48 -15.89 -10.54
CA ASP A 200 -11.40 -16.36 -9.50
C ASP A 200 -10.67 -16.77 -8.22
N ALA A 201 -9.52 -17.43 -8.34
CA ALA A 201 -8.69 -17.81 -7.21
C ALA A 201 -8.07 -16.57 -6.56
N GLN A 202 -7.55 -15.63 -7.35
CA GLN A 202 -7.01 -14.37 -6.85
C GLN A 202 -8.06 -13.55 -6.08
N ARG A 203 -9.28 -13.44 -6.60
CA ARG A 203 -10.42 -12.78 -5.94
C ARG A 203 -10.81 -13.45 -4.62
N ARG A 204 -10.77 -14.78 -4.57
CA ARG A 204 -11.21 -15.54 -3.40
C ARG A 204 -10.15 -15.64 -2.32
N LEU A 205 -8.87 -15.71 -2.69
CA LEU A 205 -7.79 -16.12 -1.80
C LEU A 205 -6.76 -15.02 -1.49
N ASN A 206 -6.56 -14.05 -2.39
CA ASN A 206 -5.64 -12.93 -2.16
C ASN A 206 -6.37 -11.63 -1.83
N LEU A 207 -7.38 -11.27 -2.63
CA LEU A 207 -8.12 -10.00 -2.48
C LEU A 207 -8.65 -9.73 -1.06
N PRO A 208 -9.19 -10.72 -0.31
CA PRO A 208 -9.74 -10.47 1.04
C PRO A 208 -8.69 -10.00 2.06
N HIS A 209 -7.41 -10.25 1.80
CA HIS A 209 -6.32 -9.81 2.67
C HIS A 209 -5.99 -8.32 2.53
N TYR A 210 -6.56 -7.61 1.57
CA TYR A 210 -6.22 -6.22 1.31
C TYR A 210 -7.39 -5.29 1.54
N GLY A 211 -7.16 -4.22 2.30
CA GLY A 211 -8.15 -3.17 2.49
C GLY A 211 -8.35 -2.29 1.26
N HIS A 212 -7.31 -2.20 0.43
CA HIS A 212 -7.24 -1.42 -0.79
C HIS A 212 -6.57 -2.27 -1.86
N ALA A 213 -7.36 -2.89 -2.71
CA ALA A 213 -6.83 -3.70 -3.79
C ALA A 213 -7.61 -3.51 -5.06
N GLU A 214 -6.87 -3.49 -6.16
CA GLU A 214 -7.39 -3.60 -7.50
C GLU A 214 -7.05 -4.98 -8.03
N ILE A 215 -7.98 -5.59 -8.78
CA ILE A 215 -7.70 -6.79 -9.56
C ILE A 215 -7.84 -6.51 -11.05
N ARG A 216 -6.89 -7.04 -11.82
CA ARG A 216 -6.82 -6.94 -13.27
C ARG A 216 -6.45 -8.30 -13.86
N SER A 217 -7.03 -8.60 -15.01
CA SER A 217 -6.73 -9.79 -15.78
C SER A 217 -6.00 -9.39 -17.06
N VAL A 218 -4.99 -10.17 -17.43
CA VAL A 218 -4.18 -9.96 -18.63
C VAL A 218 -4.60 -11.02 -19.65
N GLU A 219 -5.23 -10.56 -20.73
CA GLU A 219 -5.64 -11.39 -21.86
C GLU A 219 -4.43 -11.98 -22.58
N GLY A 220 -4.53 -13.23 -23.02
CA GLY A 220 -3.44 -13.93 -23.72
C GLY A 220 -2.24 -14.23 -22.82
N ALA A 221 -2.46 -14.42 -21.52
CA ALA A 221 -1.48 -14.87 -20.54
C ALA A 221 -2.10 -15.90 -19.60
N ALA A 222 -1.41 -17.02 -19.40
CA ALA A 222 -1.70 -17.95 -18.32
C ALA A 222 -0.88 -17.59 -17.08
N HIS A 223 -0.18 -18.57 -16.48
CA HIS A 223 0.51 -18.39 -15.22
C HIS A 223 1.81 -17.58 -15.36
N LEU A 224 2.51 -17.67 -16.49
CA LEU A 224 3.81 -17.02 -16.73
C LEU A 224 3.67 -15.62 -17.34
N ILE A 225 2.79 -14.79 -16.77
CA ILE A 225 2.50 -13.40 -17.22
C ILE A 225 3.78 -12.57 -17.50
N PRO A 226 4.86 -12.62 -16.68
CA PRO A 226 6.09 -11.87 -16.97
C PRO A 226 6.79 -12.25 -18.28
N TYR A 227 6.61 -13.49 -18.76
CA TYR A 227 7.13 -13.96 -20.05
C TYR A 227 6.13 -13.77 -21.19
N GLU A 228 4.85 -13.97 -20.93
CA GLU A 228 3.80 -13.98 -21.96
C GLU A 228 3.40 -12.57 -22.39
N GLN A 229 3.20 -11.66 -21.43
CA GLN A 229 2.68 -10.31 -21.67
C GLN A 229 3.45 -9.23 -20.88
N PRO A 230 4.79 -9.12 -21.04
CA PRO A 230 5.62 -8.26 -20.21
C PRO A 230 5.26 -6.78 -20.30
N GLU A 231 4.92 -6.25 -21.48
CA GLU A 231 4.56 -4.84 -21.64
C GLU A 231 3.17 -4.51 -21.06
N ALA A 232 2.24 -5.47 -21.08
CA ALA A 232 0.94 -5.30 -20.45
C ALA A 232 1.09 -5.28 -18.92
N LEU A 233 1.85 -6.22 -18.37
CA LEU A 233 2.15 -6.27 -16.95
C LEU A 233 2.91 -5.02 -16.48
N ALA A 234 3.92 -4.58 -17.22
CA ALA A 234 4.67 -3.36 -16.90
C ALA A 234 3.78 -2.11 -16.86
N ARG A 235 2.84 -1.96 -17.80
CA ARG A 235 1.88 -0.85 -17.77
C ARG A 235 1.01 -0.87 -16.52
N LEU A 236 0.45 -2.03 -16.16
CA LEU A 236 -0.34 -2.16 -14.94
C LEU A 236 0.48 -1.82 -13.68
N ILE A 237 1.73 -2.28 -13.62
CA ILE A 237 2.66 -1.94 -12.52
C ILE A 237 2.90 -0.43 -12.48
N ALA A 238 3.18 0.20 -13.62
CA ALA A 238 3.45 1.64 -13.70
C ALA A 238 2.24 2.48 -13.27
N ASP A 239 1.04 2.12 -13.73
CA ASP A 239 -0.21 2.78 -13.34
C ASP A 239 -0.43 2.69 -11.83
N HIS A 240 -0.23 1.50 -11.24
CA HIS A 240 -0.32 1.31 -9.79
C HIS A 240 0.72 2.15 -9.03
N VAL A 241 1.98 2.15 -9.48
CA VAL A 241 3.05 2.98 -8.89
C VAL A 241 2.68 4.45 -8.91
N ALA A 242 2.11 4.96 -10.01
CA ALA A 242 1.69 6.35 -10.14
C ALA A 242 0.63 6.74 -9.10
N THR A 243 -0.28 5.84 -8.75
CA THR A 243 -1.28 6.09 -7.68
C THR A 243 -0.68 6.12 -6.27
N ILE A 244 0.48 5.49 -6.06
CA ILE A 244 1.12 5.37 -4.74
C ILE A 244 2.21 6.43 -4.54
N ALA A 245 2.82 6.92 -5.63
CA ALA A 245 3.93 7.86 -5.58
C ALA A 245 3.69 9.08 -4.66
N PRO A 246 2.49 9.71 -4.61
CA PRO A 246 2.21 10.82 -3.69
C PRO A 246 2.30 10.46 -2.20
N SER A 247 2.15 9.18 -1.83
CA SER A 247 2.22 8.70 -0.45
C SER A 247 3.65 8.40 0.02
N ILE A 248 4.66 8.50 -0.86
CA ILE A 248 6.06 8.24 -0.49
C ILE A 248 6.58 9.39 0.37
N LEU A 249 7.00 9.05 1.59
CA LEU A 249 7.57 10.01 2.53
C LEU A 249 9.04 10.29 2.22
N PRO A 250 9.58 11.45 2.63
CA PRO A 250 11.01 11.72 2.54
C PRO A 250 11.84 10.62 3.20
N ALA A 251 12.93 10.20 2.54
CA ALA A 251 13.71 9.04 2.96
C ALA A 251 14.12 9.09 4.44
N GLU A 252 14.49 10.26 4.91
CA GLU A 252 14.97 10.47 6.29
C GLU A 252 13.86 10.36 7.32
N PHE A 253 12.65 10.77 6.95
CA PHE A 253 11.47 10.56 7.78
C PHE A 253 11.15 9.06 7.88
N VAL A 254 11.30 8.31 6.79
CA VAL A 254 11.14 6.86 6.77
C VAL A 254 12.22 6.16 7.61
N GLU A 255 13.46 6.65 7.58
CA GLU A 255 14.53 6.16 8.46
C GLU A 255 14.25 6.46 9.93
N LEU A 256 13.73 7.64 10.25
CA LEU A 256 13.33 8.00 11.61
C LEU A 256 12.17 7.14 12.11
N LEU A 257 11.11 6.98 11.30
CA LEU A 257 10.04 6.01 11.54
C LEU A 257 10.62 4.61 11.73
N GLY A 258 11.65 4.28 10.94
CA GLY A 258 12.50 3.10 10.92
C GLY A 258 13.20 2.77 12.23
N SER A 259 13.57 3.79 13.01
CA SER A 259 14.49 3.68 14.15
C SER A 259 13.90 3.00 15.38
N ASP A 260 14.77 2.70 16.34
CA ASP A 260 14.43 2.17 17.66
C ASP A 260 13.81 3.22 18.62
N ARG A 261 13.71 4.48 18.17
CA ARG A 261 13.06 5.59 18.91
C ARG A 261 11.55 5.60 18.75
N VAL A 262 11.04 4.94 17.72
CA VAL A 262 9.61 4.87 17.39
C VAL A 262 9.09 3.48 17.74
N SER A 263 8.15 3.43 18.69
CA SER A 263 7.51 2.17 19.06
C SER A 263 6.77 1.56 17.88
N GLN A 264 6.66 0.23 17.83
CA GLN A 264 5.88 -0.47 16.80
C GLN A 264 4.47 0.10 16.70
N ARG A 265 3.78 0.29 17.84
CA ARG A 265 2.42 0.87 17.88
C ARG A 265 2.37 2.26 17.25
N THR A 266 3.32 3.15 17.56
CA THR A 266 3.38 4.48 16.97
C THR A 266 3.64 4.38 15.47
N ARG A 267 4.55 3.52 15.04
CA ARG A 267 4.89 3.31 13.63
C ARG A 267 3.69 2.79 12.84
N THR A 268 2.98 1.79 13.34
CA THR A 268 1.73 1.28 12.76
C THR A 268 0.73 2.42 12.58
N ALA A 269 0.49 3.22 13.62
CA ALA A 269 -0.46 4.32 13.55
C ALA A 269 -0.04 5.43 12.55
N MET A 270 1.26 5.70 12.42
CA MET A 270 1.76 6.64 11.41
C MET A 270 1.61 6.06 10.00
N LEU A 271 2.04 4.82 9.77
CA LEU A 271 1.96 4.18 8.46
C LEU A 271 0.52 4.04 8.00
N GLU A 272 -0.44 3.76 8.89
CA GLU A 272 -1.87 3.72 8.54
C GLU A 272 -2.36 5.05 7.98
N ARG A 273 -1.88 6.18 8.51
CA ARG A 273 -2.23 7.52 8.02
C ARG A 273 -1.61 7.87 6.67
N THR A 274 -0.62 7.11 6.19
CA THR A 274 -0.10 7.25 4.83
C THR A 274 -0.96 6.53 3.79
N ARG A 275 -1.85 5.63 4.23
CA ARG A 275 -2.65 4.78 3.34
C ARG A 275 -3.91 5.52 2.87
N PRO A 276 -4.43 5.18 1.68
CA PRO A 276 -5.71 5.70 1.22
C PRO A 276 -6.81 5.44 2.25
N VAL A 277 -7.79 6.35 2.33
CA VAL A 277 -8.95 6.15 3.21
C VAL A 277 -9.88 5.07 2.62
N PRO A 278 -10.32 4.07 3.40
CA PRO A 278 -11.28 3.09 2.91
C PRO A 278 -12.60 3.76 2.54
N HIS A 279 -13.13 3.46 1.35
CA HIS A 279 -14.47 3.91 0.99
C HIS A 279 -15.50 3.29 1.95
N ARG A 280 -16.39 4.12 2.50
CA ARG A 280 -17.51 3.71 3.34
C ARG A 280 -18.77 4.47 2.95
N GLU A 281 -19.92 3.88 3.26
CA GLU A 281 -21.19 4.60 3.13
C GLU A 281 -21.19 5.82 4.06
N SER A 282 -21.64 6.94 3.51
CA SER A 282 -21.64 8.25 4.15
C SER A 282 -22.77 9.09 3.56
N ASP A 283 -23.32 10.00 4.35
CA ASP A 283 -24.36 10.94 3.94
C ASP A 283 -23.81 12.10 3.08
N TRP A 284 -22.50 12.15 2.85
CA TRP A 284 -21.90 13.16 1.98
C TRP A 284 -22.13 12.83 0.51
N SER A 285 -22.74 13.76 -0.21
CA SER A 285 -22.86 13.71 -1.66
C SER A 285 -21.51 14.04 -2.35
N PRO A 286 -21.37 13.79 -3.66
CA PRO A 286 -20.23 14.29 -4.43
C PRO A 286 -20.03 15.81 -4.29
N GLU A 287 -21.12 16.58 -4.21
CA GLU A 287 -21.10 18.02 -4.00
C GLU A 287 -20.56 18.39 -2.61
N HIS A 288 -21.00 17.69 -1.56
CA HIS A 288 -20.46 17.86 -0.21
C HIS A 288 -18.93 17.65 -0.16
N ARG A 289 -18.44 16.58 -0.82
CA ARG A 289 -16.99 16.32 -0.93
C ARG A 289 -16.25 17.43 -1.68
N ALA A 290 -16.82 17.93 -2.77
CA ALA A 290 -16.23 19.03 -3.53
C ALA A 290 -16.17 20.34 -2.71
N ILE A 291 -17.23 20.65 -1.96
CA ILE A 291 -17.26 21.81 -1.04
C ILE A 291 -16.20 21.64 0.05
N ALA A 292 -16.08 20.46 0.65
CA ALA A 292 -15.07 20.20 1.67
C ALA A 292 -13.63 20.35 1.14
N ALA A 293 -13.33 19.85 -0.06
CA ALA A 293 -12.05 20.09 -0.72
C ALA A 293 -11.80 21.59 -0.97
N SER A 294 -12.83 22.33 -1.38
CA SER A 294 -12.74 23.79 -1.54
C SER A 294 -12.49 24.51 -0.21
N LEU A 295 -13.15 24.09 0.87
CA LEU A 295 -12.92 24.61 2.22
C LEU A 295 -11.47 24.36 2.66
N ILE A 296 -10.93 23.17 2.40
CA ILE A 296 -9.52 22.85 2.69
C ILE A 296 -8.58 23.82 1.97
N ALA A 297 -8.83 24.15 0.70
CA ALA A 297 -8.01 25.11 -0.05
C ALA A 297 -7.98 26.50 0.61
N HIS A 298 -9.09 26.94 1.21
CA HIS A 298 -9.16 28.22 1.94
C HIS A 298 -8.50 28.15 3.33
N ILE A 299 -8.58 27.00 4.00
CA ILE A 299 -8.03 26.81 5.35
C ILE A 299 -6.53 26.56 5.30
N LEU A 300 -6.06 25.85 4.26
CA LEU A 300 -4.68 25.44 4.02
C LEU A 300 -4.27 25.79 2.57
N PRO A 301 -4.01 27.07 2.24
CA PRO A 301 -3.74 27.50 0.87
C PRO A 301 -2.57 26.79 0.19
N ASP A 302 -1.53 26.44 0.95
CA ASP A 302 -0.36 25.73 0.44
C ASP A 302 -0.65 24.26 0.06
N VAL A 303 -1.75 23.70 0.58
CA VAL A 303 -2.23 22.35 0.26
C VAL A 303 -3.17 22.37 -0.94
N GLY A 304 -3.98 23.43 -1.06
CA GLY A 304 -5.00 23.55 -2.11
C GLY A 304 -6.18 22.59 -1.89
N ALA A 305 -6.94 22.32 -2.96
CA ALA A 305 -8.11 21.45 -2.89
C ALA A 305 -7.69 19.97 -2.84
N ASP A 306 -7.49 19.45 -1.63
CA ASP A 306 -7.04 18.07 -1.38
C ASP A 306 -8.22 17.13 -1.08
N ASN A 307 -8.47 16.22 -2.02
CA ASN A 307 -9.54 15.22 -1.91
C ASN A 307 -9.23 14.11 -0.89
N ASP A 308 -7.96 13.74 -0.70
CA ASP A 308 -7.59 12.71 0.29
C ASP A 308 -7.82 13.26 1.70
N LEU A 309 -7.41 14.50 1.96
CA LEU A 309 -7.69 15.16 3.24
C LEU A 309 -9.21 15.34 3.45
N ALA A 310 -9.98 15.69 2.42
CA ALA A 310 -11.43 15.76 2.51
C ALA A 310 -12.06 14.40 2.87
N SER A 311 -11.62 13.31 2.24
CA SER A 311 -12.08 11.96 2.57
C SER A 311 -11.69 11.52 4.00
N ARG A 312 -10.54 11.96 4.51
CA ARG A 312 -10.14 11.71 5.91
C ARG A 312 -11.05 12.42 6.90
N VAL A 313 -11.36 13.68 6.61
CA VAL A 313 -12.30 14.48 7.42
C VAL A 313 -13.68 13.83 7.41
N GLU A 314 -14.21 13.50 6.23
CA GLU A 314 -15.48 12.78 6.07
C GLU A 314 -15.52 11.50 6.90
N MET A 315 -14.50 10.64 6.79
CA MET A 315 -14.43 9.39 7.53
C MET A 315 -14.50 9.62 9.05
N VAL A 316 -13.73 10.57 9.58
CA VAL A 316 -13.65 10.81 11.03
C VAL A 316 -14.95 11.38 11.57
N VAL A 317 -15.57 12.30 10.82
CA VAL A 317 -16.87 12.89 11.13
C VAL A 317 -17.97 11.83 11.14
N THR A 318 -18.04 10.99 10.11
CA THR A 318 -19.07 9.93 9.99
C THR A 318 -18.87 8.82 11.04
N GLU A 319 -17.64 8.48 11.41
CA GLU A 319 -17.37 7.51 12.49
C GLU A 319 -17.68 8.03 13.90
N GLY A 320 -17.94 9.34 14.06
CA GLY A 320 -18.13 9.96 15.37
C GLY A 320 -16.87 9.91 16.26
N LYS A 321 -15.69 9.78 15.65
CA LYS A 321 -14.38 9.79 16.34
C LYS A 321 -13.79 11.20 16.36
N GLY A 322 -14.61 12.17 16.72
CA GLY A 322 -14.20 13.56 16.90
C GLY A 322 -13.16 13.74 18.01
N ASP A 323 -12.80 14.97 18.29
CA ASP A 323 -11.84 15.33 19.34
C ASP A 323 -12.40 15.20 20.78
N GLY A 324 -13.68 14.79 20.89
CA GLY A 324 -14.41 14.66 22.16
C GLY A 324 -15.09 15.95 22.61
N TRP A 325 -15.05 17.01 21.81
CA TRP A 325 -15.71 18.28 22.04
C TRP A 325 -16.76 18.54 20.96
N ARG A 326 -17.82 19.26 21.35
CA ARG A 326 -18.86 19.70 20.42
C ARG A 326 -19.54 20.94 20.98
N PHE A 327 -19.87 21.88 20.10
CA PHE A 327 -20.70 23.02 20.49
C PHE A 327 -22.13 22.57 20.81
N ALA A 328 -22.65 22.98 21.97
CA ALA A 328 -23.99 22.61 22.42
C ALA A 328 -25.12 23.07 21.46
N ALA A 329 -24.87 24.11 20.67
CA ALA A 329 -25.81 24.66 19.69
C ALA A 329 -25.88 23.87 18.37
N LEU A 330 -24.95 22.96 18.12
CA LEU A 330 -24.95 22.09 16.93
C LEU A 330 -25.63 20.74 17.23
N SER A 331 -26.09 20.03 16.21
CA SER A 331 -26.40 18.60 16.30
C SER A 331 -25.10 17.77 16.36
N CYS A 332 -25.16 16.43 16.35
CA CYS A 332 -23.94 15.61 16.30
C CYS A 332 -23.13 15.93 15.04
N ASP A 333 -21.81 15.71 15.10
CA ASP A 333 -20.88 16.13 14.04
C ASP A 333 -21.29 15.62 12.65
N ALA A 334 -21.69 14.34 12.55
CA ALA A 334 -22.16 13.76 11.30
C ALA A 334 -23.32 14.55 10.67
N GLU A 335 -24.30 14.96 11.47
CA GLU A 335 -25.45 15.73 11.00
C GLU A 335 -25.09 17.21 10.77
N ALA A 336 -24.35 17.81 11.70
CA ALA A 336 -23.94 19.21 11.64
C ALA A 336 -23.07 19.50 10.40
N TRP A 337 -22.17 18.57 10.03
CA TRP A 337 -21.33 18.72 8.85
C TRP A 337 -22.14 18.70 7.55
N VAL A 338 -23.04 17.73 7.39
CA VAL A 338 -23.92 17.65 6.21
C VAL A 338 -24.79 18.90 6.10
N ARG A 339 -25.40 19.34 7.20
CA ARG A 339 -26.25 20.54 7.24
C ARG A 339 -25.45 21.82 6.95
N GLY A 340 -24.23 21.93 7.46
CA GLY A 340 -23.36 23.08 7.23
C GLY A 340 -22.89 23.18 5.77
N LEU A 341 -22.48 22.06 5.17
CA LEU A 341 -22.13 22.00 3.74
C LEU A 341 -23.33 22.37 2.86
N ALA A 342 -24.51 21.83 3.14
CA ALA A 342 -25.74 22.18 2.43
C ALA A 342 -26.12 23.66 2.59
N THR A 343 -25.97 24.21 3.79
CA THR A 343 -26.24 25.63 4.06
C THR A 343 -25.31 26.55 3.30
N LEU A 344 -24.00 26.23 3.28
CA LEU A 344 -23.01 27.00 2.54
C LEU A 344 -23.33 27.02 1.04
N ASP A 345 -23.66 25.85 0.46
CA ASP A 345 -23.97 25.75 -0.95
C ASP A 345 -25.23 26.52 -1.33
N ALA A 346 -26.29 26.38 -0.52
CA ALA A 346 -27.56 27.07 -0.72
C ALA A 346 -27.43 28.60 -0.60
N LEU A 347 -26.63 29.10 0.34
CA LEU A 347 -26.36 30.53 0.50
C LEU A 347 -25.57 31.11 -0.67
N ALA A 348 -24.58 30.37 -1.15
CA ALA A 348 -23.70 30.77 -2.24
C ALA A 348 -24.36 30.62 -3.63
N GLY A 349 -25.42 29.82 -3.75
CA GLY A 349 -26.00 29.45 -5.04
C GLY A 349 -25.09 28.52 -5.85
N GLY A 350 -24.34 27.64 -5.16
CA GLY A 350 -23.30 26.80 -5.73
C GLY A 350 -21.90 27.27 -5.32
N PHE A 351 -21.43 26.90 -4.13
CA PHE A 351 -20.19 27.44 -3.55
C PHE A 351 -18.95 27.12 -4.38
N VAL A 352 -18.85 25.88 -4.88
CA VAL A 352 -17.71 25.41 -5.70
C VAL A 352 -17.64 26.12 -7.06
N ALA A 353 -18.76 26.63 -7.56
CA ALA A 353 -18.81 27.33 -8.85
C ALA A 353 -18.33 28.80 -8.77
N LEU A 354 -18.21 29.35 -7.56
CA LEU A 354 -17.76 30.72 -7.34
C LEU A 354 -16.24 30.88 -7.56
N GLY A 355 -15.80 32.10 -7.86
CA GLY A 355 -14.38 32.42 -7.87
C GLY A 355 -13.77 32.40 -6.45
N GLU A 356 -12.46 32.18 -6.35
CA GLU A 356 -11.75 32.07 -5.07
C GLU A 356 -12.00 33.26 -4.13
N GLY A 357 -12.02 34.49 -4.65
CA GLY A 357 -12.32 35.69 -3.86
C GLY A 357 -13.75 35.71 -3.31
N GLU A 358 -14.74 35.30 -4.12
CA GLU A 358 -16.15 35.25 -3.71
C GLU A 358 -16.38 34.15 -2.66
N GLN A 359 -15.68 33.02 -2.80
CA GLN A 359 -15.67 31.98 -1.77
C GLN A 359 -15.12 32.52 -0.45
N GLY A 360 -13.99 33.22 -0.50
CA GLY A 360 -13.39 33.88 0.67
C GLY A 360 -14.36 34.84 1.36
N ASP A 361 -15.03 35.72 0.59
CA ASP A 361 -16.03 36.66 1.11
C ASP A 361 -17.18 35.95 1.85
N TRP A 362 -17.65 34.81 1.34
CA TRP A 362 -18.67 34.01 2.03
C TRP A 362 -18.18 33.42 3.34
N LEU A 363 -16.96 32.90 3.36
CA LEU A 363 -16.36 32.32 4.57
C LEU A 363 -16.12 33.39 5.65
N GLU A 364 -15.71 34.61 5.27
CA GLU A 364 -15.60 35.74 6.20
C GLU A 364 -16.96 36.13 6.79
N ARG A 365 -18.01 36.18 5.96
CA ARG A 365 -19.38 36.47 6.42
C ARG A 365 -19.89 35.40 7.38
N ILE A 366 -19.63 34.13 7.11
CA ILE A 366 -19.98 33.03 8.02
C ILE A 366 -19.22 33.15 9.34
N ALA A 367 -17.91 33.41 9.30
CA ALA A 367 -17.11 33.61 10.50
C ALA A 367 -17.60 34.79 11.35
N ALA A 368 -18.16 35.82 10.71
CA ALA A 368 -18.76 36.98 11.37
C ALA A 368 -20.21 36.75 11.88
N GLY A 369 -20.78 35.54 11.70
CA GLY A 369 -22.15 35.21 12.09
C GLY A 369 -23.22 35.85 11.19
N GLN A 370 -22.87 36.18 9.95
CA GLN A 370 -23.72 36.87 8.97
C GLN A 370 -24.16 35.97 7.80
N GLY A 371 -23.74 34.70 7.79
CA GLY A 371 -24.12 33.69 6.80
C GLY A 371 -24.83 32.52 7.48
N GLY A 372 -26.09 32.27 7.14
CA GLY A 372 -26.89 31.15 7.64
C GLY A 372 -28.32 31.23 7.10
N LEU A 373 -29.07 30.14 7.24
CA LEU A 373 -30.48 30.04 6.85
C LEU A 373 -31.36 29.80 8.08
N ALA A 374 -32.67 29.63 7.90
CA ALA A 374 -33.51 29.20 9.02
C ALA A 374 -33.09 27.78 9.46
N ASP A 375 -32.99 27.53 10.76
CA ASP A 375 -32.81 26.17 11.28
C ASP A 375 -34.11 25.37 11.08
N ASP A 376 -34.16 24.64 9.97
CA ASP A 376 -35.30 23.84 9.52
C ASP A 376 -35.02 22.32 9.60
N GLY A 377 -33.94 21.94 10.29
CA GLY A 377 -33.43 20.57 10.36
C GLY A 377 -32.52 20.16 9.18
N ASN A 378 -32.53 20.90 8.07
CA ASN A 378 -31.63 20.65 6.93
C ASN A 378 -30.52 21.71 6.83
N HIS A 379 -30.77 22.91 7.35
CA HIS A 379 -29.83 24.02 7.31
C HIS A 379 -29.47 24.52 8.71
N LEU A 380 -28.41 25.32 8.79
CA LEU A 380 -27.91 25.91 10.03
C LEU A 380 -28.20 27.43 10.07
N SER A 381 -28.61 27.90 11.25
CA SER A 381 -28.72 29.32 11.56
C SER A 381 -27.39 30.07 11.45
N PRO A 382 -27.38 31.41 11.34
CA PRO A 382 -26.11 32.16 11.28
C PRO A 382 -25.18 31.92 12.47
N GLU A 383 -25.74 31.75 13.68
CA GLU A 383 -24.96 31.38 14.87
C GLU A 383 -24.36 29.98 14.73
N GLN A 384 -25.17 29.00 14.33
CA GLN A 384 -24.71 27.62 14.11
C GLN A 384 -23.67 27.54 12.98
N MET A 385 -23.83 28.28 11.89
CA MET A 385 -22.85 28.31 10.79
C MET A 385 -21.49 28.85 11.22
N ALA A 386 -21.46 29.89 12.06
CA ALA A 386 -20.21 30.41 12.59
C ALA A 386 -19.48 29.36 13.47
N LEU A 387 -20.23 28.64 14.31
CA LEU A 387 -19.70 27.56 15.15
C LEU A 387 -19.27 26.35 14.32
N TRP A 388 -20.07 25.96 13.33
CA TRP A 388 -19.76 24.89 12.38
C TRP A 388 -18.47 25.20 11.62
N PHE A 389 -18.28 26.44 11.14
CA PHE A 389 -17.07 26.79 10.42
C PHE A 389 -15.82 26.80 11.33
N GLN A 390 -15.97 27.12 12.63
CA GLN A 390 -14.89 26.93 13.61
C GLN A 390 -14.52 25.45 13.75
N ASP A 391 -15.52 24.58 13.82
CA ASP A 391 -15.34 23.13 13.91
C ASP A 391 -14.66 22.56 12.65
N VAL A 392 -15.11 22.97 11.46
CA VAL A 392 -14.48 22.62 10.18
C VAL A 392 -13.01 23.00 10.16
N ARG A 393 -12.66 24.23 10.57
CA ARG A 393 -11.27 24.68 10.62
C ARG A 393 -10.43 23.86 11.59
N ALA A 394 -10.96 23.59 12.78
CA ALA A 394 -10.27 22.79 13.80
C ALA A 394 -10.02 21.36 13.30
N GLU A 395 -11.04 20.72 12.74
CA GLU A 395 -10.96 19.33 12.27
C GLU A 395 -10.05 19.20 11.04
N VAL A 396 -10.14 20.10 10.06
CA VAL A 396 -9.25 20.12 8.89
C VAL A 396 -7.79 20.25 9.32
N VAL A 397 -7.46 21.22 10.18
CA VAL A 397 -6.09 21.40 10.68
C VAL A 397 -5.65 20.18 11.49
N ARG A 398 -6.52 19.62 12.34
CA ARG A 398 -6.22 18.43 13.14
C ARG A 398 -5.89 17.23 12.27
N GLN A 399 -6.67 16.97 11.23
CA GLN A 399 -6.39 15.88 10.28
C GLN A 399 -5.08 16.13 9.55
N TRP A 400 -4.88 17.35 9.02
CA TRP A 400 -3.67 17.72 8.30
C TRP A 400 -2.40 17.55 9.13
N VAL A 401 -2.34 18.08 10.36
CA VAL A 401 -1.14 17.93 11.23
C VAL A 401 -0.93 16.50 11.73
N SER A 402 -1.94 15.63 11.63
CA SER A 402 -1.81 14.22 12.01
C SER A 402 -1.10 13.38 10.94
N LEU A 403 -0.99 13.89 9.70
CA LEU A 403 -0.40 13.17 8.58
C LEU A 403 1.13 13.11 8.70
N PRO A 404 1.74 11.94 8.45
CA PRO A 404 3.20 11.81 8.39
C PRO A 404 3.86 12.71 7.34
N SER A 405 3.20 12.96 6.20
CA SER A 405 3.67 13.88 5.16
C SER A 405 3.79 15.31 5.69
N THR A 406 2.76 15.78 6.40
CA THR A 406 2.76 17.09 7.08
C THR A 406 3.84 17.15 8.16
N MET A 407 3.94 16.12 9.01
CA MET A 407 4.97 16.06 10.04
C MET A 407 6.38 16.12 9.42
N ALA A 408 6.61 15.43 8.31
CA ALA A 408 7.87 15.50 7.58
C ALA A 408 8.13 16.92 7.03
N ALA A 409 7.12 17.55 6.42
CA ALA A 409 7.23 18.89 5.84
C ALA A 409 7.57 19.98 6.88
N ILE A 410 7.01 19.88 8.10
CA ILE A 410 7.26 20.84 9.18
C ILE A 410 8.43 20.43 10.09
N GLY A 411 9.09 19.30 9.83
CA GLY A 411 10.18 18.78 10.64
C GLY A 411 9.76 18.33 12.05
N TYR A 412 8.52 17.86 12.22
CA TYR A 412 8.02 17.36 13.50
C TYR A 412 8.50 15.93 13.75
N ASP A 413 9.24 15.74 14.84
CA ASP A 413 9.83 14.47 15.29
C ASP A 413 9.40 14.07 16.71
N GLY A 414 8.42 14.79 17.29
CA GLY A 414 7.89 14.55 18.64
C GLY A 414 7.34 13.14 18.90
N PHE A 415 7.09 12.36 17.85
CA PHE A 415 6.69 10.95 17.95
C PHE A 415 7.87 9.99 18.25
N ALA A 416 9.12 10.43 18.07
CA ALA A 416 10.33 9.64 18.23
C ALA A 416 10.88 9.65 19.68
N VAL A 417 9.98 9.53 20.66
CA VAL A 417 10.28 9.59 22.11
C VAL A 417 9.78 8.37 22.91
N GLY A 418 9.62 7.22 22.24
CA GLY A 418 9.06 6.01 22.83
C GLY A 418 10.01 4.83 22.73
N GLY A 419 10.11 4.25 21.53
CA GLY A 419 10.78 2.98 21.29
C GLY A 419 10.13 1.81 22.05
N ASP A 420 10.41 0.58 21.62
CA ASP A 420 9.94 -0.63 22.31
C ASP A 420 10.93 -1.16 23.35
N GLY A 421 12.15 -0.60 23.37
CA GLY A 421 13.18 -0.94 24.35
C GLY A 421 12.75 -0.65 25.80
N PRO A 422 13.42 -1.29 26.78
CA PRO A 422 13.12 -1.13 28.20
C PRO A 422 13.39 0.29 28.71
N ARG A 423 14.26 1.05 28.02
CA ARG A 423 14.48 2.47 28.28
C ARG A 423 13.84 3.27 27.15
N LYS A 424 12.91 4.15 27.53
CA LYS A 424 12.32 5.09 26.59
C LYS A 424 13.35 6.14 26.22
N GLN A 425 13.51 6.35 24.93
CA GLN A 425 14.41 7.36 24.40
C GLN A 425 13.66 8.69 24.38
N GLY A 426 14.32 9.79 24.75
CA GLY A 426 13.73 11.13 24.71
C GLY A 426 14.75 12.16 24.27
N TYR A 427 14.35 13.43 24.29
CA TYR A 427 15.25 14.55 24.07
C TYR A 427 16.19 14.71 25.27
N SER A 428 17.50 14.79 25.03
CA SER A 428 18.47 15.23 26.04
C SER A 428 18.70 16.74 25.97
N ARG A 429 18.54 17.33 24.78
CA ARG A 429 18.58 18.77 24.52
C ARG A 429 17.16 19.32 24.37
N THR A 430 16.77 20.25 25.23
CA THR A 430 15.40 20.80 25.28
C THR A 430 15.36 22.31 25.01
N ALA A 431 16.52 22.93 24.73
CA ALA A 431 16.57 24.33 24.34
C ALA A 431 16.03 24.52 22.92
N ALA A 432 15.33 25.63 22.68
CA ALA A 432 14.85 25.98 21.36
C ALA A 432 16.03 26.06 20.37
N ASN A 433 15.84 25.52 19.15
CA ASN A 433 16.84 25.45 18.07
C ASN A 433 18.10 24.61 18.38
N ASP A 434 18.09 23.80 19.44
CA ASP A 434 19.20 22.87 19.76
C ASP A 434 18.86 21.44 19.35
N VAL A 435 19.13 21.12 18.08
CA VAL A 435 18.80 19.82 17.48
C VAL A 435 19.81 18.73 17.85
N GLU A 436 19.31 17.56 18.25
CA GLU A 436 20.13 16.38 18.53
C GLU A 436 20.62 15.71 17.24
N ALA A 437 21.71 14.95 17.32
CA ALA A 437 22.32 14.33 16.14
C ALA A 437 21.37 13.37 15.39
N TRP A 438 20.43 12.74 16.09
CA TRP A 438 19.43 11.86 15.50
C TRP A 438 18.25 12.61 14.86
N GLN A 439 18.02 13.88 15.22
CA GLN A 439 16.99 14.74 14.63
C GLN A 439 17.43 15.33 13.28
N LYS A 440 18.73 15.26 12.97
CA LYS A 440 19.26 15.80 11.73
C LYS A 440 18.80 14.92 10.56
N ILE A 441 17.62 15.25 10.04
CA ILE A 441 17.22 15.14 8.64
C ILE A 441 18.43 15.69 7.85
N ARG A 442 19.28 14.83 7.27
CA ARG A 442 20.40 15.27 6.46
C ARG A 442 19.80 15.99 5.26
N GLU A 443 19.95 17.31 5.22
CA GLU A 443 19.63 18.09 4.03
C GLU A 443 20.23 17.39 2.81
N THR A 444 19.35 16.89 1.94
CA THR A 444 19.73 16.47 0.61
C THR A 444 20.22 17.76 -0.04
N LYS A 445 21.51 17.84 -0.36
CA LYS A 445 22.07 19.01 -1.06
C LYS A 445 21.18 19.31 -2.28
N ALA A 446 20.69 20.55 -2.32
CA ALA A 446 19.80 21.11 -3.32
C ALA A 446 20.25 20.86 -4.77
#